data_AF-A0A975ISE4-F1
#
_entry.id   AF-A0A975ISE4-F1
#
_cell.length_a   1.000
_cell.length_b   1.000
_cell.length_c   1.000
_cell.angle_alpha   90.00
_cell.angle_beta   90.00
_cell.angle_gamma   90.00
#
_symmetry.space_group_name_H-M   'P 1'
#
loop_
_entity.id
_entity.type
_entity.pdbx_description
1 polymer ?
#
loop_
_entity_poly.entity_id
_entity_poly.type
_entity_poly.pdbx_seq_one_letter_code
_entity_poly.pdbx_strand_id
1 'polypeptide(L)'
;MVEKEKTINEFTPEQLSGWEEYRQSLYVQKAKSDDLFEKAITFISSGALGLTLTFHDKIVPVENAIWIALIAVGWFLLVATLFLNLVSHYKSSKSTDYTIDEIDSIIDYQLSYEDFRKKLTKRNKQIDRLNLASIVLLGIGLLVIIMYVSINIHYGKETKLKTTVETTKSTATQNKQSRSERTVDSTAYFTTK
;
A
#
# COMPACT_ATOMS: atom_id res chain seq x y z
N MET A 1 -57.57 31.70 -1.62
CA MET A 1 -56.44 30.75 -1.46
C MET A 1 -55.30 31.56 -0.89
N VAL A 2 -54.95 31.35 0.37
CA VAL A 2 -53.86 32.10 1.03
C VAL A 2 -52.61 31.23 0.95
N GLU A 3 -51.64 31.73 0.20
CA GLU A 3 -50.30 31.17 0.07
C GLU A 3 -49.64 31.22 1.45
N LYS A 4 -49.45 30.05 2.08
CA LYS A 4 -48.66 29.92 3.32
C LYS A 4 -47.20 30.16 2.96
N GLU A 5 -46.76 31.40 3.07
CA GLU A 5 -45.37 31.77 3.11
C GLU A 5 -44.68 30.94 4.21
N LYS A 6 -43.77 30.05 3.82
CA LYS A 6 -42.97 29.26 4.76
C LYS A 6 -42.04 30.22 5.51
N THR A 7 -42.47 30.69 6.68
CA THR A 7 -41.59 31.37 7.62
C THR A 7 -40.47 30.40 8.00
N ILE A 8 -39.25 30.69 7.54
CA ILE A 8 -38.05 30.02 8.06
C ILE A 8 -38.01 30.40 9.53
N ASN A 9 -38.24 29.45 10.44
CA ASN A 9 -38.10 29.71 11.87
C ASN A 9 -36.66 30.15 12.13
N GLU A 10 -36.49 31.39 12.57
CA GLU A 10 -35.18 31.91 12.99
C GLU A 10 -34.70 31.14 14.23
N PHE A 11 -33.46 30.69 14.20
CA PHE A 11 -32.85 29.98 15.33
C PHE A 11 -32.59 30.94 16.48
N THR A 12 -32.73 30.46 17.73
CA THR A 12 -32.34 31.24 18.90
C THR A 12 -30.81 31.40 18.98
N PRO A 13 -30.28 32.44 19.66
CA PRO A 13 -28.84 32.59 19.86
C PRO A 13 -28.17 31.35 20.47
N GLU A 14 -28.84 30.67 21.40
CA GLU A 14 -28.34 29.43 22.02
C GLU A 14 -28.28 28.28 21.00
N GLN A 15 -29.29 28.17 20.13
CA GLN A 15 -29.28 27.17 19.06
C GLN A 15 -28.15 27.46 18.06
N LEU A 16 -27.92 28.72 17.69
CA LEU A 16 -26.82 29.12 16.82
C LEU A 16 -25.46 28.81 17.45
N SER A 17 -25.28 29.08 18.75
CA SER A 17 -24.08 28.71 19.49
C SER A 17 -23.85 27.20 19.49
N GLY A 18 -24.90 26.41 19.75
CA GLY A 18 -24.81 24.95 19.70
C GLY A 18 -24.42 24.41 18.32
N TRP A 19 -24.94 25.01 17.24
CA TRP A 19 -24.54 24.67 15.87
C TRP A 19 -23.08 25.04 15.56
N GLU A 20 -22.59 26.16 16.07
CA GLU A 20 -21.20 26.58 15.93
C GLU A 20 -20.26 25.61 16.65
N GLU A 21 -20.55 25.28 17.91
CA GLU A 21 -19.78 24.30 18.69
C GLU A 21 -19.75 22.92 18.01
N TYR A 22 -20.91 22.46 17.53
CA TYR A 22 -20.97 21.20 16.79
C TYR A 22 -20.11 21.27 15.52
N ARG A 23 -20.17 22.36 14.75
CA ARG A 23 -19.34 22.56 13.56
C ARG A 23 -17.84 22.51 13.90
N GLN A 24 -17.41 23.16 14.97
CA GLN A 24 -16.02 23.09 15.43
C GLN A 24 -15.61 21.66 15.82
N SER A 25 -16.48 20.93 16.50
CA SER A 25 -16.23 19.52 16.85
C SER A 25 -16.04 18.64 15.61
N LEU A 26 -16.78 18.90 14.53
CA LEU A 26 -16.64 18.19 13.26
C LEU A 26 -15.31 18.51 12.57
N TYR A 27 -14.84 19.75 12.63
CA TYR A 27 -13.53 20.12 12.07
C TYR A 27 -12.38 19.43 12.81
N VAL A 28 -12.42 19.38 14.14
CA VAL A 28 -11.43 18.66 14.94
C VAL A 28 -11.43 17.16 14.62
N GLN A 29 -12.60 16.54 14.51
CA GLN A 29 -12.73 15.14 14.13
C GLN A 29 -12.17 14.88 12.73
N LYS A 30 -12.46 15.76 11.77
CA LYS A 30 -11.94 15.66 10.41
C LYS A 30 -10.40 15.73 10.39
N ALA A 31 -9.80 16.73 11.03
CA ALA A 31 -8.35 16.87 11.08
C ALA A 31 -7.67 15.63 11.68
N LYS A 32 -8.25 15.06 12.74
CA LYS A 32 -7.77 13.81 13.33
C LYS A 32 -7.91 12.61 12.39
N SER A 33 -9.01 12.54 11.65
CA SER A 33 -9.23 11.49 10.65
C SER A 33 -8.20 11.56 9.53
N ASP A 34 -7.88 12.76 9.05
CA ASP A 34 -6.90 12.98 7.98
C ASP A 34 -5.49 12.55 8.44
N ASP A 35 -5.07 12.93 9.66
CA ASP A 35 -3.79 12.47 10.26
C ASP A 35 -3.72 10.94 10.41
N LEU A 36 -4.81 10.32 10.88
CA LEU A 36 -4.84 8.86 11.04
C LEU A 36 -4.76 8.14 9.70
N PHE A 37 -5.41 8.68 8.68
CA PHE A 37 -5.38 8.15 7.32
C PHE A 37 -3.96 8.20 6.73
N GLU A 38 -3.24 9.31 6.88
CA GLU A 38 -1.86 9.44 6.41
C GLU A 38 -0.91 8.46 7.09
N LYS A 39 -1.07 8.29 8.41
CA LYS A 39 -0.32 7.29 9.19
C LYS A 39 -0.62 5.88 8.71
N ALA A 40 -1.88 5.55 8.43
CA ALA A 40 -2.28 4.25 7.92
C ALA A 40 -1.65 3.96 6.55
N ILE A 41 -1.70 4.92 5.60
CA ILE A 41 -1.04 4.77 4.29
C ILE A 41 0.45 4.49 4.47
N THR A 42 1.11 5.28 5.33
CA THR A 42 2.55 5.17 5.56
C THR A 42 2.91 3.82 6.18
N PHE A 43 2.18 3.41 7.20
CA PHE A 43 2.39 2.16 7.91
C PHE A 43 2.15 0.94 7.00
N ILE A 44 1.05 0.92 6.25
CA ILE A 44 0.74 -0.20 5.35
C ILE A 44 1.77 -0.29 4.22
N SER A 45 2.14 0.84 3.60
CA SER A 45 3.09 0.84 2.49
C SER A 45 4.50 0.42 2.94
N SER A 46 4.99 0.98 4.04
CA SER A 46 6.30 0.62 4.60
C SER A 46 6.33 -0.81 5.12
N GLY A 47 5.26 -1.26 5.78
CA GLY A 47 5.09 -2.63 6.25
C GLY A 47 5.09 -3.63 5.09
N ALA A 48 4.35 -3.35 4.01
CA ALA A 48 4.35 -4.19 2.83
C ALA A 48 5.73 -4.26 2.16
N LEU A 49 6.42 -3.14 1.98
CA LEU A 49 7.80 -3.11 1.47
C LEU A 49 8.74 -3.96 2.34
N GLY A 50 8.74 -3.74 3.66
CA GLY A 50 9.57 -4.49 4.60
C GLY A 50 9.28 -6.00 4.62
N LEU A 51 8.00 -6.38 4.58
CA LEU A 51 7.58 -7.77 4.49
C LEU A 51 8.04 -8.43 3.18
N THR A 52 7.96 -7.73 2.05
CA THR A 52 8.42 -8.27 0.75
C THR A 52 9.94 -8.39 0.65
N LEU A 53 10.70 -7.51 1.29
CA LEU A 53 12.15 -7.67 1.42
C LEU A 53 12.48 -8.91 2.27
N THR A 54 11.80 -9.07 3.40
CA THR A 54 11.95 -10.24 4.27
C THR A 54 11.56 -11.54 3.56
N PHE A 55 10.53 -11.51 2.71
CA PHE A 55 10.13 -12.64 1.87
C PHE A 55 11.28 -13.10 0.96
N HIS A 56 12.04 -12.17 0.40
CA HIS A 56 13.20 -12.51 -0.43
C HIS A 56 14.43 -12.97 0.35
N ASP A 57 14.61 -12.47 1.58
CA ASP A 57 15.69 -12.93 2.45
C ASP A 57 15.42 -14.32 3.05
N LYS A 58 14.16 -14.63 3.41
CA LYS A 58 13.83 -15.82 4.20
C LYS A 58 13.06 -16.92 3.47
N ILE A 59 12.32 -16.61 2.39
CA ILE A 59 11.35 -17.54 1.79
C ILE A 59 11.76 -17.94 0.38
N VAL A 60 11.86 -16.97 -0.54
CA VAL A 60 12.26 -17.20 -1.93
C VAL A 60 13.39 -16.24 -2.30
N PRO A 61 14.66 -16.70 -2.33
CA PRO A 61 15.77 -15.88 -2.80
C PRO A 61 15.49 -15.31 -4.19
N VAL A 62 15.88 -14.06 -4.43
CA VAL A 62 15.60 -13.34 -5.68
C VAL A 62 16.08 -14.11 -6.92
N GLU A 63 17.20 -14.82 -6.81
CA GLU A 63 17.79 -15.66 -7.87
C GLU A 63 16.86 -16.79 -8.33
N ASN A 64 15.99 -17.27 -7.44
CA ASN A 64 15.03 -18.34 -7.71
C ASN A 64 13.62 -17.79 -7.99
N ALA A 65 13.44 -16.47 -7.90
CA ALA A 65 12.15 -15.84 -8.07
C ALA A 65 11.81 -15.71 -9.56
N ILE A 66 10.54 -15.96 -9.88
CA ILE A 66 9.98 -15.73 -11.21
C ILE A 66 9.15 -14.45 -11.19
N TRP A 67 9.05 -13.79 -12.35
CA TRP A 67 8.29 -12.54 -12.52
C TRP A 67 8.79 -11.35 -11.67
N ILE A 68 10.11 -11.15 -11.60
CA ILE A 68 10.74 -10.06 -10.83
C ILE A 68 10.21 -8.66 -11.25
N ALA A 69 9.83 -8.48 -12.51
CA ALA A 69 9.20 -7.24 -12.97
C ALA A 69 7.88 -6.92 -12.22
N LEU A 70 7.12 -7.95 -11.82
CA LEU A 70 5.85 -7.78 -11.12
C LEU A 70 6.05 -7.20 -9.71
N ILE A 71 7.06 -7.68 -8.98
CA ILE A 71 7.39 -7.10 -7.66
C ILE A 71 7.97 -5.70 -7.79
N ALA A 72 8.77 -5.42 -8.82
CA ALA A 72 9.28 -4.07 -9.08
C ALA A 72 8.15 -3.07 -9.34
N VAL A 73 7.11 -3.46 -10.10
CA VAL A 73 5.90 -2.65 -10.29
C VAL A 73 5.16 -2.44 -8.97
N GLY A 74 4.99 -3.49 -8.16
CA GLY A 74 4.37 -3.40 -6.84
C GLY A 74 5.09 -2.41 -5.92
N TRP A 75 6.42 -2.50 -5.84
CA TRP A 75 7.24 -1.57 -5.07
C TRP A 75 7.15 -0.14 -5.59
N PHE A 76 7.21 0.04 -6.91
CA PHE A 76 7.06 1.35 -7.51
C PHE A 76 5.71 1.99 -7.16
N LEU A 77 4.61 1.22 -7.20
CA LEU A 77 3.28 1.69 -6.82
C LEU A 77 3.19 2.08 -5.34
N LEU A 78 3.83 1.31 -4.43
CA LEU A 78 3.89 1.67 -3.01
C LEU A 78 4.71 2.93 -2.76
N VAL A 79 5.87 3.09 -3.43
CA VAL A 79 6.68 4.31 -3.34
C VAL A 79 5.92 5.51 -3.92
N ALA A 80 5.26 5.34 -5.06
CA ALA A 80 4.43 6.37 -5.66
C ALA A 80 3.25 6.77 -4.75
N THR A 81 2.65 5.82 -4.03
CA THR A 81 1.62 6.07 -3.02
C THR A 81 2.15 6.97 -1.91
N LEU A 82 3.32 6.64 -1.33
CA LEU A 82 3.94 7.45 -0.29
C LEU A 82 4.26 8.87 -0.79
N PHE A 83 4.77 8.97 -2.02
CA PHE A 83 5.09 10.26 -2.62
C PHE A 83 3.83 11.11 -2.87
N LEU A 84 2.76 10.54 -3.44
CA LEU A 84 1.50 11.25 -3.65
C LEU A 84 0.85 11.68 -2.33
N ASN A 85 0.91 10.83 -1.29
CA ASN A 85 0.43 11.17 0.04
C ASN A 85 1.19 12.38 0.61
N LEU A 86 2.53 12.36 0.51
CA LEU A 86 3.37 13.48 0.96
C LEU A 86 3.09 14.78 0.19
N VAL A 87 2.92 14.69 -1.13
CA VAL A 87 2.56 15.84 -1.97
C VAL A 87 1.18 16.39 -1.60
N SER A 88 0.23 15.52 -1.27
CA SER A 88 -1.10 15.92 -0.83
C SER A 88 -1.04 16.70 0.48
N HIS A 89 -0.30 16.19 1.47
CA HIS A 89 -0.08 16.89 2.74
C HIS A 89 0.62 18.24 2.53
N TYR A 90 1.68 18.29 1.71
CA TYR A 90 2.36 19.55 1.38
C TYR A 90 1.39 20.58 0.77
N LYS A 91 0.52 20.15 -0.16
CA LYS A 91 -0.49 21.04 -0.76
C LYS A 91 -1.57 21.47 0.23
N SER A 92 -1.97 20.59 1.14
CA SER A 92 -2.92 20.92 2.21
C SER A 92 -2.35 22.00 3.12
N SER A 93 -1.12 21.80 3.60
CA SER A 93 -0.38 22.76 4.42
C SER A 93 -0.25 24.12 3.72
N LYS A 94 0.20 24.14 2.46
CA LYS A 94 0.32 25.37 1.68
C LYS A 94 -1.04 26.04 1.38
N SER A 95 -2.10 25.25 1.24
CA SER A 95 -3.46 25.78 1.09
C SER A 95 -3.94 26.48 2.36
N THR A 96 -3.53 26.01 3.54
CA THR A 96 -3.81 26.66 4.83
C THR A 96 -3.13 28.03 4.89
N ASP A 97 -1.85 28.13 4.55
CA ASP A 97 -1.12 29.42 4.53
C ASP A 97 -1.84 30.43 3.63
N TYR A 98 -2.17 30.04 2.39
CA TYR A 98 -2.92 30.92 1.48
C TYR A 98 -4.32 31.28 1.98
N THR A 99 -4.95 30.41 2.78
CA THR A 99 -6.29 30.67 3.32
C THR A 99 -6.21 31.71 4.43
N ILE A 100 -5.13 31.72 5.22
CA ILE A 100 -4.87 32.77 6.23
C ILE A 100 -4.69 34.12 5.52
N ASP A 101 -3.82 34.20 4.52
CA ASP A 101 -3.58 35.43 3.74
C ASP A 101 -4.88 35.96 3.08
N GLU A 102 -5.71 35.05 2.57
CA GLU A 102 -6.99 35.41 1.95
C GLU A 102 -8.03 35.89 2.97
N ILE A 103 -8.04 35.36 4.19
CA ILE A 103 -8.92 35.84 5.27
C ILE A 103 -8.52 37.26 5.68
N ASP A 104 -7.23 37.53 5.85
CA ASP A 104 -6.73 38.88 6.16
C ASP A 104 -7.13 39.86 5.04
N SER A 105 -7.03 39.43 3.78
CA SER A 105 -7.47 40.22 2.62
C SER A 105 -8.98 40.48 2.58
N ILE A 106 -9.82 39.56 3.10
CA ILE A 106 -11.28 39.78 3.21
C ILE A 106 -11.57 40.82 4.30
N ILE A 107 -10.88 40.72 5.45
CA ILE A 107 -11.02 41.66 6.57
C ILE A 107 -10.66 43.08 6.12
N ASP A 108 -9.62 43.20 5.29
CA ASP A 108 -9.18 44.47 4.69
C ASP A 108 -10.00 44.91 3.45
N TYR A 109 -11.13 44.25 3.17
CA TYR A 109 -12.02 44.51 2.03
C TYR A 109 -11.34 44.42 0.64
N GLN A 110 -10.20 43.72 0.52
CA GLN A 110 -9.43 43.55 -0.72
C GLN A 110 -9.86 42.32 -1.53
N LEU A 111 -10.61 41.40 -0.94
CA LEU A 111 -11.04 40.16 -1.58
C LEU A 111 -12.53 39.88 -1.31
N SER A 112 -13.27 39.50 -2.36
CA SER A 112 -14.65 39.06 -2.22
C SER A 112 -14.74 37.66 -1.61
N TYR A 113 -15.73 37.44 -0.75
CA TYR A 113 -16.02 36.13 -0.17
C TYR A 113 -16.29 35.05 -1.23
N GLU A 114 -16.95 35.39 -2.34
CA GLU A 114 -17.25 34.46 -3.43
C GLU A 114 -15.97 33.98 -4.13
N ASP A 115 -15.02 34.88 -4.36
CA ASP A 115 -13.74 34.55 -4.98
C ASP A 115 -12.88 33.66 -4.07
N PHE A 116 -12.86 33.99 -2.77
CA PHE A 116 -12.24 33.15 -1.74
C PHE A 116 -12.82 31.74 -1.75
N ARG A 117 -14.15 31.61 -1.68
CA ARG A 117 -14.84 30.32 -1.67
C ARG A 117 -14.52 29.48 -2.90
N LYS A 118 -14.49 30.11 -4.07
CA LYS A 118 -14.17 29.45 -5.35
C LYS A 118 -12.73 28.93 -5.37
N LYS A 119 -11.76 29.73 -4.91
CA LYS A 119 -10.35 29.33 -4.81
C LYS A 119 -10.17 28.18 -3.82
N LEU A 120 -10.75 28.29 -2.62
CA LEU A 120 -10.69 27.26 -1.58
C LEU A 120 -11.26 25.93 -2.07
N THR A 121 -12.45 25.95 -2.69
CA THR A 121 -13.09 24.74 -3.24
C THR A 121 -12.23 24.08 -4.34
N LYS A 122 -11.59 24.87 -5.19
CA LYS A 122 -10.71 24.37 -6.25
C LYS A 122 -9.46 23.68 -5.66
N ARG A 123 -8.84 24.26 -4.63
CA ARG A 123 -7.68 23.69 -3.94
C ARG A 123 -8.05 22.39 -3.24
N ASN A 124 -9.15 22.37 -2.48
CA ASN A 124 -9.63 21.16 -1.80
C ASN A 124 -9.90 20.02 -2.79
N LYS A 125 -10.55 20.30 -3.92
CA LYS A 125 -10.79 19.30 -4.97
C LYS A 125 -9.50 18.76 -5.61
N GLN A 126 -8.40 19.52 -5.58
CA GLN A 126 -7.10 19.01 -6.04
C GLN A 126 -6.49 18.06 -5.00
N ILE A 127 -6.55 18.42 -3.72
CA ILE A 127 -6.08 17.59 -2.60
C ILE A 127 -6.86 16.28 -2.54
N ASP A 128 -8.19 16.34 -2.63
CA ASP A 128 -9.06 15.15 -2.61
C ASP A 128 -8.72 14.17 -3.74
N ARG A 129 -8.38 14.67 -4.93
CA ARG A 129 -7.96 13.84 -6.07
C ARG A 129 -6.62 13.16 -5.83
N LEU A 130 -5.67 13.83 -5.17
CA LEU A 130 -4.38 13.23 -4.81
C LEU A 130 -4.57 12.16 -3.75
N ASN A 131 -5.38 12.42 -2.72
CA ASN A 131 -5.70 11.44 -1.69
C ASN A 131 -6.38 10.20 -2.29
N LEU A 132 -7.37 10.40 -3.16
CA LEU A 132 -8.02 9.29 -3.86
C LEU A 132 -7.05 8.50 -4.73
N ALA A 133 -6.16 9.18 -5.46
CA ALA A 133 -5.13 8.51 -6.25
C ALA A 133 -4.20 7.67 -5.37
N SER A 134 -3.76 8.17 -4.22
CA SER A 134 -2.96 7.42 -3.25
C SER A 134 -3.66 6.15 -2.79
N ILE A 135 -4.96 6.20 -2.47
CA ILE A 135 -5.74 5.00 -2.07
C ILE A 135 -5.76 3.97 -3.19
N VAL A 136 -6.03 4.40 -4.42
CA VAL A 136 -6.11 3.50 -5.58
C VAL A 136 -4.75 2.86 -5.87
N LEU A 137 -3.67 3.64 -5.87
CA LEU A 137 -2.31 3.12 -6.08
C LEU A 137 -1.91 2.14 -4.98
N LEU A 138 -2.24 2.43 -3.72
CA LEU A 138 -1.99 1.52 -2.60
C LEU A 138 -2.68 0.17 -2.82
N GLY A 139 -3.97 0.20 -3.13
CA GLY A 139 -4.76 -1.02 -3.37
C GLY A 139 -4.19 -1.85 -4.52
N ILE A 140 -3.89 -1.23 -5.65
CA ILE A 140 -3.30 -1.92 -6.81
C ILE A 140 -1.91 -2.48 -6.46
N GLY A 141 -1.05 -1.68 -5.81
CA GLY A 141 0.29 -2.11 -5.42
C GLY A 141 0.29 -3.32 -4.50
N LEU A 142 -0.60 -3.33 -3.50
CA LEU A 142 -0.78 -4.47 -2.60
C LEU A 142 -1.27 -5.72 -3.33
N LEU A 143 -2.26 -5.59 -4.23
CA LEU A 143 -2.75 -6.72 -5.01
C LEU A 143 -1.66 -7.33 -5.89
N VAL A 144 -0.85 -6.49 -6.54
CA VAL A 144 0.29 -6.92 -7.37
C VAL A 144 1.31 -7.69 -6.52
N ILE A 145 1.64 -7.19 -5.32
CA ILE A 145 2.55 -7.84 -4.39
C ILE A 145 2.01 -9.19 -3.92
N ILE A 146 0.73 -9.25 -3.53
CA ILE A 146 0.09 -10.49 -3.08
C ILE A 146 0.13 -11.53 -4.22
N MET A 147 -0.24 -11.13 -5.44
CA MET A 147 -0.19 -12.00 -6.61
C MET A 147 1.23 -12.54 -6.87
N TYR A 148 2.24 -11.67 -6.81
CA TYR A 148 3.65 -12.06 -6.97
C TYR A 148 4.10 -13.09 -5.92
N VAL A 149 3.78 -12.83 -4.65
CA VAL A 149 4.13 -13.73 -3.54
C VAL A 149 3.43 -15.08 -3.70
N SER A 150 2.15 -15.10 -4.07
CA SER A 150 1.40 -16.34 -4.29
C SER A 150 2.00 -17.19 -5.41
N ILE A 151 2.37 -16.58 -6.54
CA ILE A 151 3.01 -17.27 -7.68
C ILE A 151 4.35 -17.88 -7.25
N ASN A 152 5.20 -17.10 -6.57
CA ASN A 152 6.53 -17.55 -6.19
C ASN A 152 6.51 -18.63 -5.11
N ILE A 153 5.57 -18.60 -4.16
CA ILE A 153 5.40 -19.67 -3.17
C ILE A 153 4.98 -20.98 -3.87
N HIS A 154 4.04 -20.92 -4.81
CA HIS A 154 3.60 -22.11 -5.52
C HIS A 154 4.73 -22.69 -6.37
N TYR A 155 5.42 -21.85 -7.13
CA TYR A 155 6.53 -22.27 -7.98
C TYR A 155 7.69 -22.84 -7.15
N GLY A 156 8.06 -22.19 -6.05
CA GLY A 156 9.13 -22.65 -5.15
C GLY A 156 8.86 -24.05 -4.56
N LYS A 157 7.59 -24.40 -4.31
CA LYS A 157 7.22 -25.76 -3.86
C LYS A 157 7.44 -26.81 -4.94
N GLU A 158 7.01 -26.53 -6.17
CA GLU A 158 7.14 -27.45 -7.31
C GLU A 158 8.62 -27.76 -7.64
N THR A 159 9.48 -26.74 -7.61
CA THR A 159 10.90 -26.89 -7.93
C THR A 159 11.61 -27.76 -6.88
N LYS A 160 11.36 -27.54 -5.58
CA LYS A 160 11.94 -28.39 -4.51
C LYS A 160 11.49 -29.85 -4.60
N LEU A 161 10.24 -30.09 -5.00
CA LEU A 161 9.72 -31.45 -5.18
C LEU A 161 10.45 -32.17 -6.32
N LYS A 162 10.63 -31.51 -7.46
CA LYS A 162 11.35 -32.08 -8.61
C LYS A 162 12.82 -32.37 -8.31
N THR A 163 13.55 -31.43 -7.71
CA THR A 163 14.96 -31.64 -7.33
C THR A 163 15.14 -32.79 -6.35
N THR A 164 14.21 -32.96 -5.39
CA THR A 164 14.26 -34.07 -4.43
C THR A 164 14.04 -35.42 -5.13
N VAL A 165 13.10 -35.49 -6.07
CA VAL A 165 12.82 -36.71 -6.84
C VAL A 165 13.99 -37.09 -7.75
N GLU A 166 14.61 -36.13 -8.44
CA GLU A 166 15.77 -36.37 -9.30
C GLU A 166 17.02 -36.76 -8.50
N THR A 167 17.29 -36.10 -7.38
CA THR A 167 18.41 -36.45 -6.49
C THR A 167 18.23 -37.87 -5.95
N THR A 168 17.02 -38.23 -5.51
CA THR A 168 16.72 -39.58 -5.00
C THR A 168 16.89 -40.65 -6.09
N LYS A 169 16.49 -40.37 -7.33
CA LYS A 169 16.68 -41.28 -8.48
C LYS A 169 18.15 -41.45 -8.86
N SER A 170 18.93 -40.37 -8.82
CA SER A 170 20.37 -40.39 -9.13
C SER A 170 21.16 -41.18 -8.08
N THR A 171 20.92 -40.91 -6.80
CA THR A 171 21.57 -41.63 -5.69
C THR A 171 21.19 -43.12 -5.66
N ALA A 172 19.94 -43.47 -6.00
CA ALA A 172 19.52 -44.87 -6.12
C ALA A 172 20.19 -45.60 -7.31
N THR A 173 20.51 -44.89 -8.39
CA THR A 173 21.18 -45.45 -9.57
C THR A 173 22.67 -45.67 -9.30
N GLN A 174 23.37 -44.69 -8.71
CA GLN A 174 24.78 -44.83 -8.33
C GLN A 174 25.01 -45.94 -7.28
N ASN A 175 24.10 -46.10 -6.30
CA ASN A 175 24.23 -47.13 -5.27
C ASN A 175 23.95 -48.55 -5.81
N LYS A 176 23.19 -48.70 -6.91
CA LYS A 176 23.06 -49.99 -7.63
C LYS A 176 24.32 -50.32 -8.43
N GLN A 177 24.97 -49.32 -9.02
CA GLN A 177 26.16 -49.50 -9.85
C GLN A 177 27.40 -49.86 -9.01
N SER A 178 27.59 -49.19 -7.85
CA SER A 178 28.67 -49.53 -6.91
C SER A 178 28.48 -50.89 -6.21
N ARG A 179 27.22 -51.31 -5.99
CA ARG A 179 26.89 -52.64 -5.45
C ARG A 179 27.11 -53.75 -6.48
N SER A 180 26.88 -53.48 -7.77
CA SER A 180 27.17 -54.41 -8.87
C SER A 180 28.68 -54.63 -9.05
N GLU A 181 29.51 -53.60 -8.91
CA GLU A 181 30.97 -53.73 -9.01
C GLU A 181 31.57 -54.55 -7.84
N ARG A 182 31.08 -54.38 -6.60
CA ARG A 182 31.55 -55.19 -5.45
C ARG A 182 31.21 -56.67 -5.52
N THR A 183 30.14 -57.06 -6.21
CA THR A 183 29.78 -58.48 -6.33
C THR A 183 30.61 -59.24 -7.36
N VAL A 184 31.28 -58.54 -8.29
CA VAL A 184 32.08 -59.17 -9.33
C VAL A 184 33.49 -59.55 -8.83
N ASP A 185 34.05 -58.82 -7.85
CA ASP A 185 35.42 -59.07 -7.35
C ASP A 185 35.54 -60.14 -6.26
N SER A 186 34.44 -60.63 -5.68
CA SER A 186 34.49 -61.54 -4.52
C SER A 186 34.53 -63.05 -4.86
N THR A 187 34.70 -63.45 -6.13
CA THR A 187 34.68 -64.88 -6.53
C THR A 187 36.00 -65.44 -7.06
N ALA A 188 37.10 -64.68 -7.06
CA ALA A 188 38.42 -65.24 -7.31
C ALA A 188 39.12 -65.57 -5.97
N TYR A 189 39.90 -66.66 -5.96
CA TYR A 189 40.69 -67.20 -4.83
C TYR A 189 39.99 -68.23 -3.92
N PHE A 190 39.54 -69.32 -4.54
CA PHE A 190 39.72 -70.65 -3.94
C PHE A 190 40.25 -71.61 -5.01
N THR A 191 41.52 -72.00 -4.92
CA THR A 191 42.00 -73.32 -5.36
C THR A 191 43.41 -73.62 -4.82
N THR A 192 43.45 -74.50 -3.82
CA THR A 192 44.38 -75.63 -3.58
C THR A 192 45.73 -75.67 -4.31
N LYS A 193 46.84 -75.75 -3.56
CA LYS A 193 47.48 -77.01 -3.12
C LYS A 193 48.55 -76.74 -2.08
#